data_AF-A0A7V2V5U8-F1
#
_entry.id   AF-A0A7V2V5U8-F1
#
_cell.length_a   1.000
_cell.length_b   1.000
_cell.length_c   1.000
_cell.angle_alpha   90.00
_cell.angle_beta   90.00
_cell.angle_gamma   90.00
#
_symmetry.space_group_name_H-M   'P 1'
#
loop_
_entity.id
_entity.type
_entity.pdbx_description
1 polymer ?
#
loop_
_entity_poly.entity_id
_entity_poly.type
_entity_poly.pdbx_seq_one_letter_code
_entity_poly.pdbx_strand_id
1 'polypeptide(L)'
;MIREFLKNKSIFFVLFCSFFIFLILNINTPIWSDDWAFHVSYKEKKINSIQEVFSSISYFYKNVNGRMVANFIVMIFVYLGKNLFNVFNAIMFVLLGLGVLFFSRDDVRQCKNDWVILVIIFAFLWFFVPVPNQTFFWQCGSVVYLWMATLGLFFLVPFKNLLIGKEILFQDSRVVRSLFLFFGILVGNSHEILAPFIVSFLFFVFIKKEEIYRVGLVLDFGVF
;
A
#
# COMPACT_ATOMS: atom_id res chain seq x y z
N MET A 1 11.13 6.57 18.24
CA MET A 1 10.32 5.96 17.16
C MET A 1 11.12 5.96 15.86
N ILE A 2 10.96 6.95 14.97
CA ILE A 2 11.68 7.01 13.69
C ILE A 2 13.22 7.16 13.90
N ARG A 3 13.66 7.89 14.91
CA ARG A 3 15.10 8.20 15.12
C ARG A 3 16.01 6.98 15.35
N GLU A 4 15.55 5.91 15.99
CA GLU A 4 16.38 4.69 16.19
C GLU A 4 16.40 3.83 14.93
N PHE A 5 15.24 3.69 14.27
CA PHE A 5 15.12 3.06 12.96
C PHE A 5 16.05 3.74 11.94
N LEU A 6 16.07 5.08 11.90
CA LEU A 6 16.94 5.88 11.04
C LEU A 6 18.45 5.74 11.35
N LYS A 7 18.83 5.21 12.51
CA LYS A 7 20.24 4.97 12.86
C LYS A 7 20.73 3.58 12.43
N ASN A 8 19.82 2.65 12.13
CA ASN A 8 20.20 1.26 11.82
C ASN A 8 20.62 1.12 10.35
N LYS A 9 21.92 1.22 10.09
CA LYS A 9 22.50 1.11 8.74
C LYS A 9 22.15 -0.20 8.03
N SER A 10 22.00 -1.31 8.77
CA SER A 10 21.66 -2.61 8.19
C SER A 10 20.26 -2.61 7.57
N ILE A 11 19.30 -1.91 8.17
CA ILE A 11 17.96 -1.75 7.59
C ILE A 11 18.07 -1.02 6.25
N PHE A 12 18.75 0.12 6.21
CA PHE A 12 18.93 0.88 4.97
C PHE A 12 19.64 0.06 3.89
N PHE A 13 20.63 -0.73 4.28
CA PHE A 13 21.33 -1.62 3.35
C PHE A 13 20.37 -2.65 2.73
N VAL A 14 19.53 -3.32 3.54
CA VAL A 14 18.53 -4.29 3.03
C VAL A 14 17.50 -3.60 2.11
N LEU A 15 16.99 -2.42 2.50
CA LEU A 15 16.04 -1.66 1.69
C LEU A 15 16.67 -1.21 0.37
N PHE A 16 17.92 -0.75 0.40
CA PHE A 16 18.69 -0.34 -0.77
C PHE A 16 18.93 -1.53 -1.72
N CYS A 17 19.41 -2.66 -1.21
CA CYS A 17 19.59 -3.86 -2.02
C CYS A 17 18.27 -4.32 -2.66
N SER A 18 17.19 -4.37 -1.87
CA SER A 18 15.86 -4.77 -2.35
C SER A 18 15.34 -3.81 -3.43
N PHE A 19 15.54 -2.50 -3.24
CA PHE A 19 15.21 -1.48 -4.23
C PHE A 19 15.92 -1.72 -5.57
N PHE A 20 17.25 -1.87 -5.54
CA PHE A 20 18.04 -2.00 -6.76
C PHE A 20 17.81 -3.33 -7.48
N ILE A 21 17.71 -4.44 -6.75
CA ILE A 21 17.37 -5.75 -7.33
C ILE A 21 16.01 -5.66 -8.04
N PHE A 22 15.00 -5.12 -7.35
CA PHE A 22 13.67 -4.96 -7.94
C PHE A 22 13.69 -4.02 -9.15
N LEU A 23 14.39 -2.89 -9.05
CA LEU A 23 14.48 -1.90 -10.12
C LEU A 23 15.10 -2.51 -11.39
N ILE A 24 16.21 -3.25 -11.26
CA ILE A 24 16.87 -3.91 -12.39
C ILE A 24 15.89 -4.87 -13.08
N LEU A 25 15.18 -5.69 -12.32
CA LEU A 25 14.23 -6.67 -12.89
C LEU A 25 13.03 -5.98 -13.53
N ASN A 26 12.53 -4.92 -12.91
CA ASN A 26 11.39 -4.15 -13.44
C ASN A 26 11.75 -3.38 -14.71
N ILE A 27 12.98 -2.85 -14.83
CA ILE A 27 13.48 -2.24 -16.08
C ILE A 27 13.55 -3.26 -17.22
N ASN A 28 13.93 -4.50 -16.91
CA ASN A 28 13.97 -5.59 -17.88
C ASN A 28 12.59 -6.20 -18.19
N THR A 29 11.52 -5.68 -17.58
CA THR A 29 10.15 -6.13 -17.85
C THR A 29 9.49 -5.22 -18.89
N PRO A 30 9.17 -5.74 -20.10
CA PRO A 30 8.52 -4.95 -21.14
C PRO A 30 7.05 -4.66 -20.79
N ILE A 31 6.46 -3.74 -21.55
CA ILE A 31 5.02 -3.46 -21.53
C ILE A 31 4.27 -4.73 -21.95
N TRP A 32 3.19 -5.08 -21.23
CA TRP A 32 2.49 -6.36 -21.41
C TRP A 32 0.97 -6.23 -21.36
N SER A 33 0.26 -7.10 -22.10
CA SER A 33 -1.21 -7.27 -22.12
C SER A 33 -1.98 -5.95 -22.03
N ASP A 34 -2.65 -5.69 -20.90
CA ASP A 34 -3.59 -4.59 -20.75
C ASP A 34 -2.90 -3.23 -20.75
N ASP A 35 -1.58 -3.18 -20.54
CA ASP A 35 -0.82 -1.93 -20.68
C ASP A 35 -0.98 -1.35 -22.10
N TRP A 36 -1.17 -2.19 -23.11
CA TRP A 36 -1.49 -1.76 -24.47
C TRP A 36 -2.86 -1.08 -24.55
N ALA A 37 -3.86 -1.60 -23.84
CA ALA A 37 -5.19 -0.99 -23.78
C ALA A 37 -5.14 0.38 -23.08
N PHE A 38 -4.26 0.57 -22.10
CA PHE A 38 -4.05 1.88 -21.46
C PHE A 38 -3.21 2.86 -22.29
N HIS A 39 -2.34 2.37 -23.19
CA HIS A 39 -1.58 3.22 -24.12
C HIS A 39 -2.43 3.86 -25.22
N VAL A 40 -3.63 3.32 -25.41
CA VAL A 40 -4.62 3.79 -26.36
C VAL A 40 -5.67 4.58 -25.59
N SER A 41 -5.71 5.91 -25.76
CA SER A 41 -6.72 6.76 -25.12
C SER A 41 -8.14 6.39 -25.58
N TYR A 42 -9.16 6.98 -24.94
CA TYR A 42 -10.56 6.92 -25.41
C TYR A 42 -10.74 7.21 -26.92
N LYS A 43 -9.79 7.92 -27.55
CA LYS A 43 -9.81 8.29 -28.96
C LYS A 43 -8.91 7.42 -29.85
N GLU A 44 -8.50 6.25 -29.37
CA GLU A 44 -7.58 5.35 -30.07
C GLU A 44 -6.19 5.95 -30.37
N LYS A 45 -5.77 6.96 -29.60
CA LYS A 45 -4.50 7.68 -29.78
C LYS A 45 -3.69 7.71 -28.50
N LYS A 46 -2.36 7.84 -28.61
CA LYS A 46 -1.48 8.02 -27.45
C LYS A 46 -1.92 9.24 -26.63
N ILE A 47 -1.94 9.10 -25.30
CA ILE A 47 -2.22 10.18 -24.35
C ILE A 47 -1.10 11.21 -24.44
N ASN A 48 -1.43 12.44 -24.84
CA ASN A 48 -0.46 13.53 -25.01
C ASN A 48 -0.61 14.65 -23.98
N SER A 49 -1.68 14.62 -23.16
CA SER A 49 -1.90 15.63 -22.12
C SER A 49 -2.53 15.04 -20.86
N ILE A 50 -2.34 15.74 -19.73
CA ILE A 50 -2.97 15.37 -18.45
C ILE A 50 -4.51 15.46 -18.50
N GLN A 51 -5.07 16.36 -19.32
CA GLN A 51 -6.52 16.46 -19.49
C GLN A 51 -7.11 15.21 -20.17
N GLU A 52 -6.37 14.63 -21.12
CA GLU A 52 -6.73 13.38 -21.75
C GLU A 52 -6.67 12.19 -20.78
N VAL A 53 -5.80 12.23 -19.76
CA VAL A 53 -5.81 11.24 -18.66
C VAL A 53 -7.16 11.27 -17.95
N PHE A 54 -7.62 12.43 -17.50
CA PHE A 54 -8.92 12.54 -16.80
C PHE A 54 -10.11 12.10 -17.66
N SER A 55 -10.09 12.48 -18.94
CA SER A 55 -11.15 12.08 -19.88
C SER A 55 -11.15 10.57 -20.13
N SER A 56 -9.97 9.96 -20.26
CA SER A 56 -9.82 8.51 -20.46
C SER A 56 -10.25 7.72 -19.24
N ILE A 57 -9.97 8.20 -18.02
CA ILE A 57 -10.44 7.57 -16.78
C ILE A 57 -11.95 7.59 -16.69
N SER A 58 -12.60 8.70 -17.05
CA SER A 58 -14.07 8.78 -17.08
C SER A 58 -14.67 7.75 -18.04
N TYR A 59 -14.03 7.52 -19.18
CA TYR A 59 -14.43 6.47 -20.10
C TYR A 59 -14.22 5.07 -19.52
N PHE A 60 -13.02 4.78 -19.00
CA PHE A 60 -12.70 3.47 -18.41
C PHE A 60 -13.63 3.12 -17.25
N TYR A 61 -14.01 4.11 -16.43
CA TYR A 61 -14.98 3.93 -15.35
C TYR A 61 -16.33 3.41 -15.84
N LYS A 62 -16.82 3.96 -16.95
CA LYS A 62 -18.14 3.65 -17.49
C LYS A 62 -18.17 2.34 -18.29
N ASN A 63 -17.03 1.93 -18.85
CA ASN A 63 -17.00 0.87 -19.87
C ASN A 63 -16.16 -0.36 -19.47
N VAL A 64 -15.25 -0.24 -18.49
CA VAL A 64 -14.30 -1.31 -18.16
C VAL A 64 -14.46 -1.76 -16.69
N ASN A 65 -14.12 -0.90 -15.73
CA ASN A 65 -14.22 -1.23 -14.30
C ASN A 65 -14.20 0.01 -13.41
N GLY A 66 -14.58 -0.17 -12.14
CA GLY A 66 -14.68 0.90 -11.14
C GLY A 66 -13.40 1.26 -10.39
N ARG A 67 -12.24 0.69 -10.74
CA ARG A 67 -10.95 0.84 -10.01
C ARG A 67 -10.27 2.18 -10.33
N MET A 68 -10.90 3.31 -10.02
CA MET A 68 -10.45 4.62 -10.54
C MET A 68 -9.05 4.98 -10.07
N VAL A 69 -8.70 4.67 -8.81
CA VAL A 69 -7.39 5.06 -8.26
C VAL A 69 -6.27 4.28 -8.94
N ALA A 70 -6.43 2.98 -9.12
CA ALA A 70 -5.47 2.16 -9.85
C ALA A 70 -5.38 2.60 -11.32
N ASN A 71 -6.51 2.75 -12.00
CA ASN A 71 -6.54 3.17 -13.40
C ASN A 71 -5.91 4.56 -13.60
N PHE A 72 -6.15 5.51 -12.68
CA PHE A 72 -5.53 6.84 -12.71
C PHE A 72 -4.01 6.76 -12.62
N ILE A 73 -3.47 5.96 -11.70
CA ILE A 73 -2.03 5.78 -11.55
C ILE A 73 -1.44 5.13 -12.81
N VAL A 74 -2.06 4.08 -13.34
CA VAL A 74 -1.61 3.44 -14.59
C VAL A 74 -1.55 4.45 -15.73
N MET A 75 -2.60 5.24 -15.94
CA MET A 75 -2.65 6.23 -17.03
C MET A 75 -1.66 7.39 -16.84
N ILE A 76 -1.40 7.81 -15.60
CA ILE A 76 -0.33 8.77 -15.31
C ILE A 76 1.02 8.22 -15.74
N PHE A 77 1.33 6.95 -15.43
CA PHE A 77 2.62 6.37 -15.80
C PHE A 77 2.72 5.98 -17.27
N VAL A 78 1.60 5.74 -17.95
CA VAL A 78 1.55 5.71 -19.41
C VAL A 78 1.97 7.05 -20.01
N TYR A 79 1.49 8.17 -19.43
CA TYR A 79 1.85 9.52 -19.88
C TYR A 79 3.31 9.89 -19.52
N LEU A 80 3.74 9.64 -18.28
CA LEU A 80 5.08 9.97 -17.79
C LEU A 80 6.18 9.02 -18.32
N GLY A 81 5.81 7.81 -18.73
CA GLY A 81 6.69 6.82 -19.31
C GLY A 81 7.20 5.75 -18.34
N LYS A 82 7.57 4.60 -18.93
CA LYS A 82 7.98 3.38 -18.23
C LYS A 82 9.21 3.55 -17.33
N ASN A 83 10.15 4.43 -17.70
CA ASN A 83 11.35 4.68 -16.89
C ASN A 83 11.01 5.25 -15.51
N LEU A 84 10.12 6.25 -15.46
CA LEU A 84 9.64 6.82 -14.20
C LEU A 84 8.82 5.78 -13.42
N PHE A 85 7.95 5.05 -14.11
CA PHE A 85 7.20 3.96 -13.48
C PHE A 85 8.13 2.96 -12.79
N ASN A 86 9.23 2.57 -13.43
CA ASN A 86 10.13 1.56 -12.89
C ASN A 86 10.73 1.97 -11.55
N VAL A 87 11.13 3.23 -11.42
CA VAL A 87 11.64 3.81 -10.17
C VAL A 87 10.55 3.83 -9.10
N PHE A 88 9.37 4.37 -9.40
CA PHE A 88 8.29 4.45 -8.41
C PHE A 88 7.76 3.07 -7.99
N ASN A 89 7.70 2.11 -8.90
CA ASN A 89 7.28 0.76 -8.60
C ASN A 89 8.29 0.05 -7.67
N ALA A 90 9.59 0.29 -7.84
CA ALA A 90 10.61 -0.17 -6.91
C ALA A 90 10.49 0.48 -5.52
N ILE A 91 10.15 1.77 -5.47
CA ILE A 91 9.83 2.45 -4.19
C ILE A 91 8.63 1.76 -3.52
N MET A 92 7.57 1.47 -4.27
CA MET A 92 6.36 0.82 -3.74
C MET A 92 6.65 -0.59 -3.21
N PHE A 93 7.52 -1.37 -3.86
CA PHE A 93 7.95 -2.67 -3.34
C PHE A 93 8.66 -2.56 -1.98
N VAL A 94 9.58 -1.60 -1.85
CA VAL A 94 10.27 -1.35 -0.57
C VAL A 94 9.29 -0.85 0.50
N LEU A 95 8.36 0.03 0.12
CA LEU A 95 7.30 0.51 1.01
C LEU A 95 6.38 -0.61 1.47
N LEU A 96 6.07 -1.60 0.62
CA LEU A 96 5.32 -2.79 1.03
C LEU A 96 6.05 -3.53 2.15
N GLY A 97 7.34 -3.82 1.96
CA GLY A 97 8.16 -4.50 2.98
C GLY A 97 8.22 -3.72 4.31
N LEU A 98 8.35 -2.39 4.24
CA LEU A 98 8.29 -1.51 5.41
C LEU A 98 6.91 -1.52 6.07
N GLY A 99 5.84 -1.46 5.28
CA GLY A 99 4.47 -1.53 5.76
C GLY A 99 4.22 -2.83 6.52
N VAL A 100 4.68 -3.97 5.98
CA VAL A 100 4.57 -5.28 6.64
C VAL A 100 5.35 -5.30 7.94
N LEU A 101 6.58 -4.78 7.96
CA LEU A 101 7.40 -4.69 9.16
C LEU A 101 6.76 -3.81 10.24
N PHE A 102 6.16 -2.68 9.87
CA PHE A 102 5.48 -1.81 10.83
C PHE A 102 4.18 -2.43 11.33
N PHE A 103 3.45 -3.12 10.45
CA PHE A 103 2.24 -3.83 10.82
C PHE A 103 2.53 -5.03 11.73
N SER A 104 3.67 -5.70 11.57
CA SER A 104 4.03 -6.87 12.39
C SER A 104 4.52 -6.52 13.80
N ARG A 105 4.70 -5.23 14.15
CA ARG A 105 5.29 -4.84 15.43
C ARG A 105 4.32 -4.26 16.43
N ASP A 106 4.44 -4.72 17.68
CA ASP A 106 3.66 -4.18 18.79
C ASP A 106 4.41 -3.06 19.51
N ASP A 107 5.75 -3.11 19.59
CA ASP A 107 6.58 -2.03 20.09
C ASP A 107 7.74 -1.70 19.12
N VAL A 108 7.86 -0.42 18.80
CA VAL A 108 8.82 0.14 17.82
C VAL A 108 10.21 0.31 18.44
N ARG A 109 10.39 0.09 19.75
CA ARG A 109 11.68 0.21 20.44
C ARG A 109 12.61 -0.99 20.23
N GLN A 110 12.10 -2.12 19.74
CA GLN A 110 12.91 -3.33 19.49
C GLN A 110 13.50 -3.31 18.07
N CYS A 111 14.40 -2.36 17.78
CA CYS A 111 14.92 -2.14 16.41
C CYS A 111 16.18 -2.94 16.03
N LYS A 112 16.74 -3.73 16.94
CA LYS A 112 18.11 -4.28 16.77
C LYS A 112 18.20 -5.33 15.65
N ASN A 113 17.15 -6.14 15.47
CA ASN A 113 17.13 -7.27 14.53
C ASN A 113 16.18 -7.07 13.34
N ASP A 114 15.68 -5.85 13.14
CA ASP A 114 14.69 -5.52 12.10
C ASP A 114 15.13 -5.83 10.69
N TRP A 115 16.43 -5.71 10.43
CA TRP A 115 17.01 -6.00 9.14
C TRP A 115 16.84 -7.49 8.79
N VAL A 116 16.91 -8.39 9.79
CA VAL A 116 16.65 -9.83 9.61
C VAL A 116 15.18 -10.05 9.23
N ILE A 117 14.27 -9.40 9.97
CA ILE A 117 12.83 -9.49 9.69
C ILE A 117 12.53 -8.96 8.29
N LEU A 118 13.16 -7.85 7.87
CA LEU A 118 13.03 -7.34 6.51
C LEU A 118 13.53 -8.30 5.44
N VAL A 119 14.68 -8.95 5.66
CA VAL A 119 15.19 -9.99 4.74
C VAL A 119 14.17 -11.12 4.61
N ILE A 120 13.59 -11.57 5.73
CA ILE A 120 12.54 -12.60 5.73
C ILE A 120 11.31 -12.09 4.97
N ILE A 121 10.81 -10.88 5.25
CA ILE A 121 9.66 -10.29 4.56
C ILE A 121 9.90 -10.26 3.05
N PHE A 122 11.05 -9.75 2.59
CA PHE A 122 11.34 -9.68 1.16
C PHE A 122 11.52 -11.07 0.53
N ALA A 123 12.11 -12.03 1.24
CA ALA A 123 12.16 -13.41 0.78
C ALA A 123 10.74 -14.00 0.62
N PHE A 124 9.85 -13.76 1.59
CA PHE A 124 8.47 -14.21 1.50
C PHE A 124 7.73 -13.57 0.33
N LEU A 125 7.87 -12.26 0.16
CA LEU A 125 7.30 -11.55 -1.00
C LEU A 125 7.83 -12.13 -2.31
N TRP A 126 9.11 -12.49 -2.39
CA TRP A 126 9.72 -13.01 -3.61
C TRP A 126 9.27 -14.42 -3.98
N PHE A 127 9.20 -15.32 -2.99
CA PHE A 127 8.99 -16.75 -3.23
C PHE A 127 7.54 -17.21 -3.08
N PHE A 128 6.70 -16.49 -2.35
CA PHE A 128 5.35 -16.93 -2.01
C PHE A 128 4.23 -16.12 -2.65
N VAL A 129 4.54 -14.98 -3.29
CA VAL A 129 3.54 -14.26 -4.08
C VAL A 129 3.31 -15.02 -5.40
N PRO A 130 2.06 -15.40 -5.71
CA PRO A 130 1.76 -16.12 -6.95
C PRO A 130 2.02 -15.22 -8.16
N VAL A 131 2.51 -15.80 -9.26
CA VAL A 131 2.78 -15.10 -10.53
C VAL A 131 3.44 -13.72 -10.35
N PRO A 132 4.64 -13.64 -9.72
CA PRO A 132 5.28 -12.38 -9.34
C PRO A 132 5.50 -11.44 -10.53
N ASN A 133 5.66 -11.98 -11.75
CA ASN A 133 5.75 -11.17 -12.96
C ASN A 133 4.50 -10.32 -13.23
N GLN A 134 3.32 -10.88 -12.98
CA GLN A 134 2.03 -10.18 -13.14
C GLN A 134 1.73 -9.30 -11.92
N THR A 135 2.19 -9.69 -10.73
CA THR A 135 1.88 -8.97 -9.48
C THR A 135 2.83 -7.82 -9.18
N PHE A 136 4.10 -7.92 -9.58
CA PHE A 136 5.13 -6.95 -9.21
C PHE A 136 5.67 -6.12 -10.37
N PHE A 137 5.86 -6.69 -11.56
CA PHE A 137 6.59 -6.00 -12.64
C PHE A 137 5.70 -5.47 -13.77
N TRP A 138 4.67 -6.23 -14.14
CA TRP A 138 3.66 -5.78 -15.10
C TRP A 138 2.99 -4.50 -14.59
N GLN A 139 2.92 -3.45 -15.41
CA GLN A 139 2.55 -2.11 -14.91
C GLN A 139 1.13 -2.06 -14.38
N CYS A 140 0.14 -2.46 -15.18
CA CYS A 140 -1.25 -2.50 -14.72
C CYS A 140 -1.42 -3.44 -13.51
N GLY A 141 -0.86 -4.64 -13.59
CA GLY A 141 -0.93 -5.62 -12.51
C GLY A 141 -0.30 -5.13 -11.20
N SER A 142 0.90 -4.54 -11.26
CA SER A 142 1.57 -4.07 -10.05
C SER A 142 0.91 -2.86 -9.44
N VAL A 143 0.35 -1.95 -10.24
CA VAL A 143 -0.45 -0.86 -9.67
C VAL A 143 -1.66 -1.44 -8.94
N VAL A 144 -2.37 -2.39 -9.55
CA VAL A 144 -3.55 -3.00 -8.94
C VAL A 144 -3.22 -3.81 -7.68
N TYR A 145 -2.17 -4.62 -7.69
CA TYR A 145 -1.86 -5.53 -6.59
C TYR A 145 -0.83 -4.96 -5.63
N LEU A 146 0.39 -4.64 -6.11
CA LEU A 146 1.47 -4.13 -5.26
C LEU A 146 1.14 -2.76 -4.68
N TRP A 147 0.73 -1.79 -5.51
CA TRP A 147 0.54 -0.42 -5.01
C TRP A 147 -0.69 -0.34 -4.12
N MET A 148 -1.83 -0.91 -4.55
CA MET A 148 -3.05 -0.81 -3.75
C MET A 148 -2.91 -1.58 -2.43
N ALA A 149 -2.27 -2.75 -2.42
CA ALA A 149 -1.97 -3.46 -1.17
C ALA A 149 -1.05 -2.65 -0.25
N THR A 150 -0.02 -1.99 -0.81
CA THR A 150 0.87 -1.12 -0.03
C THR A 150 0.10 0.03 0.62
N LEU A 151 -0.70 0.76 -0.16
CA LEU A 151 -1.50 1.88 0.34
C LEU A 151 -2.53 1.41 1.38
N GLY A 152 -3.22 0.29 1.11
CA GLY A 152 -4.15 -0.31 2.05
C GLY A 152 -3.49 -0.72 3.36
N LEU A 153 -2.28 -1.28 3.30
CA LEU A 153 -1.53 -1.65 4.50
C LEU A 153 -1.15 -0.43 5.35
N PHE A 154 -0.64 0.64 4.73
CA PHE A 154 -0.36 1.89 5.45
C PHE A 154 -1.62 2.54 6.03
N PHE A 155 -2.76 2.40 5.36
CA PHE A 155 -4.05 2.81 5.92
C PHE A 155 -4.44 1.97 7.15
N LEU A 156 -4.09 0.69 7.22
CA LEU A 156 -4.43 -0.17 8.36
C LEU A 156 -3.48 -0.04 9.56
N VAL A 157 -2.22 0.35 9.35
CA VAL A 157 -1.20 0.43 10.42
C VAL A 157 -1.69 1.23 11.65
N PRO A 158 -2.30 2.43 11.52
CA PRO A 158 -2.76 3.18 12.69
C PRO A 158 -3.88 2.49 13.47
N PHE A 159 -4.75 1.72 12.81
CA PHE A 159 -5.85 1.00 13.47
C PHE A 159 -5.39 -0.24 14.19
N LYS A 160 -4.29 -0.87 13.74
CA LYS A 160 -3.66 -1.97 14.47
C LYS A 160 -3.27 -1.57 15.89
N ASN A 161 -2.86 -0.33 16.11
CA ASN A 161 -2.51 0.18 17.44
C ASN A 161 -3.69 0.10 18.43
N LEU A 162 -4.94 0.26 17.95
CA LEU A 162 -6.13 0.10 18.79
C LEU A 162 -6.29 -1.33 19.31
N LEU A 163 -5.86 -2.34 18.56
CA LEU A 163 -5.94 -3.75 18.99
C LEU A 163 -5.01 -4.05 20.16
N ILE A 164 -3.92 -3.30 20.29
CA ILE A 164 -2.92 -3.46 21.35
C ILE A 164 -3.07 -2.40 22.46
N GLY A 165 -4.25 -1.76 22.55
CA GLY A 165 -4.58 -0.79 23.59
C GLY A 165 -3.83 0.54 23.48
N LYS A 166 -3.21 0.83 22.32
CA LYS A 166 -2.54 2.11 22.06
C LYS A 166 -3.47 3.07 21.35
N GLU A 167 -3.32 4.36 21.65
CA GLU A 167 -4.03 5.41 20.93
C GLU A 167 -3.58 5.49 19.47
N ILE A 168 -4.47 5.98 18.60
CA ILE A 168 -4.13 6.23 17.20
C ILE A 168 -3.21 7.45 17.16
N LEU A 169 -2.05 7.28 16.54
CA LEU A 169 -1.14 8.39 16.28
C LEU A 169 -1.87 9.52 15.54
N PHE A 170 -1.74 10.75 16.04
CA PHE A 170 -2.29 11.98 15.43
C PHE A 170 -3.81 12.14 15.49
N GLN A 171 -4.51 11.45 16.39
CA GLN A 171 -5.96 11.55 16.57
C GLN A 171 -6.45 12.98 16.89
N ASP A 172 -5.62 13.80 17.54
CA ASP A 172 -6.02 15.12 18.03
C ASP A 172 -6.21 16.16 16.91
N SER A 173 -5.54 15.99 15.77
CA SER A 173 -5.62 16.95 14.67
C SER A 173 -6.82 16.69 13.77
N ARG A 174 -7.72 17.69 13.67
CA ARG A 174 -8.83 17.68 12.70
C ARG A 174 -8.33 17.51 11.26
N VAL A 175 -7.21 18.16 10.92
CA VAL A 175 -6.61 18.07 9.57
C VAL A 175 -6.17 16.64 9.27
N VAL A 176 -5.51 15.98 10.22
CA VAL A 176 -5.04 14.60 10.03
C VAL A 176 -6.23 13.65 9.86
N ARG A 177 -7.29 13.81 10.66
CA ARG A 177 -8.53 13.03 10.50
C ARG A 177 -9.16 13.21 9.12
N SER A 178 -9.24 14.44 8.61
CA SER A 178 -9.79 14.71 7.27
C SER A 178 -8.92 14.12 6.15
N LEU A 179 -7.59 14.26 6.24
CA LEU A 179 -6.67 13.64 5.27
C LEU A 179 -6.78 12.12 5.28
N PHE A 180 -6.95 11.53 6.46
CA PHE A 180 -7.07 10.10 6.62
C PHE A 180 -8.41 9.55 6.11
N LEU A 181 -9.50 10.30 6.27
CA LEU A 181 -10.79 10.00 5.66
C LEU A 181 -10.68 10.03 4.12
N PHE A 182 -10.02 11.04 3.57
CA PHE A 182 -9.77 11.11 2.14
C PHE A 182 -8.91 9.93 1.66
N PHE A 183 -7.88 9.56 2.42
CA PHE A 183 -7.04 8.40 2.13
C PHE A 183 -7.86 7.10 2.13
N GLY A 184 -8.80 6.95 3.05
CA GLY A 184 -9.74 5.82 3.08
C GLY A 184 -10.63 5.74 1.84
N ILE A 185 -11.11 6.88 1.30
CA ILE A 185 -11.87 6.91 0.04
C ILE A 185 -11.01 6.44 -1.12
N LEU A 186 -9.76 6.90 -1.21
CA LEU A 186 -8.83 6.48 -2.27
C LEU A 186 -8.55 4.98 -2.20
N VAL A 187 -8.24 4.46 -1.01
CA VAL A 187 -7.99 3.04 -0.81
C VAL A 187 -9.27 2.22 -1.04
N GLY A 188 -10.44 2.72 -0.67
CA GLY A 188 -11.72 2.04 -0.93
C GLY A 188 -12.04 1.91 -2.42
N ASN A 189 -11.61 2.87 -3.24
CA ASN A 189 -11.87 2.88 -4.69
C ASN A 189 -10.70 2.31 -5.53
N SER A 190 -9.83 1.52 -4.89
CA SER A 190 -8.61 0.98 -5.51
C SER A 190 -8.78 -0.38 -6.17
N HIS A 191 -9.36 -1.34 -5.45
CA HIS A 191 -9.48 -2.74 -5.86
C HIS A 191 -10.66 -3.39 -5.11
N GLU A 192 -11.53 -4.07 -5.84
CA GLU A 192 -12.81 -4.58 -5.32
C GLU A 192 -12.65 -5.64 -4.22
N ILE A 193 -11.50 -6.31 -4.13
CA ILE A 193 -11.21 -7.28 -3.06
C ILE A 193 -10.61 -6.60 -1.83
N LEU A 194 -9.87 -5.50 -2.04
CA LEU A 194 -9.15 -4.83 -0.96
C LEU A 194 -10.11 -4.07 -0.03
N ALA A 195 -11.12 -3.41 -0.58
CA ALA A 195 -12.07 -2.63 0.21
C ALA A 195 -12.88 -3.51 1.20
N PRO A 196 -13.49 -4.64 0.80
CA PRO A 196 -14.14 -5.56 1.74
C PRO A 196 -13.20 -6.09 2.82
N PHE A 197 -11.95 -6.41 2.47
CA PHE A 197 -10.94 -6.84 3.45
C PHE A 197 -10.68 -5.76 4.51
N ILE A 198 -10.45 -4.51 4.08
CA ILE A 198 -10.22 -3.38 4.99
C ILE A 198 -11.44 -3.15 5.88
N VAL A 199 -12.65 -3.12 5.32
CA VAL A 199 -13.88 -2.94 6.10
C VAL A 199 -14.05 -4.06 7.12
N SER A 200 -13.80 -5.31 6.73
CA SER A 200 -13.88 -6.47 7.64
C SER A 200 -12.85 -6.39 8.75
N PHE A 201 -11.61 -5.99 8.44
CA PHE A 201 -10.57 -5.77 9.44
C PHE A 201 -10.93 -4.65 10.42
N LEU A 202 -11.43 -3.51 9.93
CA LEU A 202 -11.85 -2.40 10.78
C LEU A 202 -13.04 -2.78 11.68
N PHE A 203 -13.98 -3.56 11.15
CA PHE A 203 -15.09 -4.10 11.94
C PHE A 203 -14.60 -5.03 13.06
N PHE A 204 -13.63 -5.90 12.76
CA PHE A 204 -12.97 -6.73 13.77
C PHE A 204 -12.26 -5.89 14.85
N VAL A 205 -11.54 -4.84 14.44
CA VAL A 205 -10.90 -3.90 15.38
C VAL A 205 -11.93 -3.22 16.28
N PHE A 206 -13.07 -2.81 15.72
CA PHE A 206 -14.15 -2.18 16.48
C PHE A 206 -14.71 -3.12 17.56
N ILE A 207 -15.01 -4.38 17.20
CA ILE A 207 -15.48 -5.39 18.16
C ILE A 207 -14.45 -5.62 19.27
N LYS A 208 -13.17 -5.82 18.91
CA LYS A 208 -12.12 -6.08 19.89
C LYS A 208 -11.87 -4.89 20.82
N LYS A 209 -11.97 -3.68 20.29
CA LYS A 209 -11.88 -2.46 21.09
C LYS A 209 -13.01 -2.42 22.13
N GLU A 210 -14.26 -2.66 21.76
CA GLU A 210 -15.36 -2.72 22.72
C GLU A 210 -15.14 -3.76 23.83
N GLU A 211 -14.63 -4.93 23.48
CA GLU A 211 -14.31 -6.00 24.44
C GLU A 211 -13.25 -5.53 25.46
N ILE A 212 -12.17 -4.88 24.99
CA ILE A 212 -11.12 -4.33 25.86
C ILE A 212 -11.69 -3.27 26.82
N TYR A 213 -12.54 -2.35 26.35
CA TYR A 213 -13.17 -1.35 27.22
C TYR A 213 -14.13 -1.98 28.23
N ARG A 214 -14.90 -3.01 27.84
CA ARG A 214 -15.80 -3.72 28.77
C ARG A 214 -15.02 -4.43 29.88
N VAL A 215 -13.95 -5.15 29.53
CA VAL A 215 -13.09 -5.82 30.53
C VAL A 215 -12.40 -4.79 31.43
N GLY A 216 -11.90 -3.69 30.88
CA GLY A 216 -11.32 -2.59 31.66
C GLY A 216 -12.32 -1.98 32.66
N LEU A 217 -13.56 -1.71 32.21
CA LEU A 217 -14.62 -1.23 33.09
C LEU A 217 -14.98 -2.23 34.21
N VAL A 218 -15.00 -3.54 33.93
CA VAL A 218 -15.23 -4.56 34.97
C VAL A 218 -14.11 -4.57 36.00
N LEU A 219 -12.85 -4.37 35.58
CA LEU A 219 -11.71 -4.29 36.49
C LEU A 219 -11.70 -2.98 37.30
N ASP A 220 -12.09 -1.85 36.70
CA ASP A 220 -12.12 -0.53 37.34
C ASP A 220 -13.33 -0.32 38.26
N PHE A 221 -14.48 -0.94 37.96
CA PHE A 221 -15.72 -0.82 38.74
C PHE A 221 -16.00 -2.01 39.67
N GLY A 222 -15.10 -2.99 39.74
CA GLY A 222 -14.98 -3.90 40.89
C GLY A 222 -15.40 -5.34 40.65
N VAL A 223 -14.51 -6.27 41.07
CA VAL A 223 -14.88 -7.50 41.76
C VAL A 223 -13.90 -7.67 42.93
N PHE A 224 -14.23 -7.07 44.07
CA PHE A 224 -13.96 -7.57 45.42
C PHE A 224 -15.31 -7.67 46.14
#